data_AF-E6JZU3-F1
#
_entry.id   AF-E6JZU3-F1
#
_cell.length_a   1.000
_cell.length_b   1.000
_cell.length_c   1.000
_cell.angle_alpha   90.00
_cell.angle_beta   90.00
_cell.angle_gamma   90.00
#
_symmetry.space_group_name_H-M   'P 1'
#
loop_
_entity.id
_entity.type
_entity.pdbx_description
1 polymer ?
#
loop_
_entity_poly.entity_id
_entity_poly.type
_entity_poly.pdbx_seq_one_letter_code
_entity_poly.pdbx_strand_id
1 'polypeptide(L)' 'MINLTIVSNVAESLSEGMKVIAQGMLISRKWTDKQGRNRERVELKLTDIGPCLSDD' A
#
# COMPACT_ATOMS: atom_id res chain seq x y z
N MET A 1 13.11 -10.51 1.82
CA MET A 1 12.05 -11.27 1.12
C MET A 1 10.84 -10.36 0.98
N ILE A 2 10.69 -9.72 -0.18
CA ILE A 2 9.47 -8.97 -0.52
C ILE A 2 8.50 -10.05 -1.03
N ASN A 3 7.29 -10.12 -0.50
CA ASN A 3 6.33 -11.13 -0.88
C ASN A 3 5.86 -10.81 -2.32
N LEU A 4 6.37 -11.53 -3.33
CA LEU A 4 6.04 -11.30 -4.74
C LEU A 4 4.61 -11.73 -5.10
N THR A 5 3.99 -12.61 -4.31
CA THR A 5 2.70 -13.21 -4.63
C THR A 5 1.54 -12.21 -4.56
N ILE A 6 1.60 -11.23 -3.65
CA ILE A 6 0.58 -10.17 -3.56
C ILE A 6 0.63 -9.20 -4.75
N VAL A 7 1.79 -9.04 -5.39
CA VAL A 7 1.94 -8.08 -6.50
C VAL A 7 1.23 -8.59 -7.76
N SER A 8 1.33 -9.88 -8.08
CA SER A 8 0.69 -10.46 -9.26
C SER A 8 -0.83 -10.46 -9.16
N ASN A 9 -1.36 -10.87 -8.01
CA ASN A 9 -2.82 -11.02 -7.84
C ASN A 9 -3.53 -9.66 -7.87
N VAL A 10 -2.87 -8.61 -7.34
CA VAL A 10 -3.35 -7.23 -7.39
C VAL A 10 -3.45 -6.71 -8.82
N ALA A 11 -2.42 -6.94 -9.63
CA ALA A 11 -2.34 -6.41 -10.99
C ALA A 11 -3.40 -7.00 -11.94
N GLU A 12 -3.83 -8.24 -11.68
CA GLU A 12 -4.85 -8.91 -12.51
C GLU A 12 -6.28 -8.56 -12.11
N SER A 13 -6.53 -8.12 -10.87
CA SER A 13 -7.90 -7.97 -10.33
C SER A 13 -8.31 -6.55 -9.95
N LEU A 14 -7.37 -5.62 -9.79
CA LEU A 14 -7.66 -4.25 -9.36
C LEU A 14 -7.41 -3.25 -10.49
N SER A 15 -8.35 -2.32 -10.69
CA SER A 15 -8.24 -1.20 -11.61
C SER A 15 -8.27 0.14 -10.87
N GLU A 16 -7.78 1.20 -11.53
CA GLU A 16 -7.85 2.55 -10.98
C GLU A 16 -9.30 2.94 -10.67
N GLY A 17 -9.52 3.57 -9.51
CA GLY A 17 -10.85 3.98 -9.04
C GLY A 17 -11.64 2.89 -8.33
N MET A 18 -11.17 1.64 -8.29
CA MET A 18 -11.82 0.56 -7.54
C MET A 18 -11.72 0.79 -6.02
N LYS A 19 -12.83 0.58 -5.31
CA LYS A 19 -12.87 0.58 -3.84
C LYS A 19 -12.26 -0.74 -3.33
N VAL A 20 -11.30 -0.67 -2.41
CA VAL A 20 -10.55 -1.84 -1.93
C VAL A 20 -10.45 -1.87 -0.41
N ILE A 21 -10.36 -3.09 0.15
CA ILE A 21 -9.97 -3.34 1.54
C ILE A 21 -8.54 -3.88 1.50
N ALA A 22 -7.66 -3.26 2.28
CA ALA A 22 -6.26 -3.68 2.40
C ALA A 22 -5.91 -3.89 3.87
N GLN A 23 -5.14 -4.94 4.14
CA GLN A 23 -4.64 -5.27 5.48
C GLN A 23 -3.12 -5.30 5.47
N GLY A 24 -2.50 -4.81 6.54
CA GLY A 24 -1.06 -4.84 6.67
C GLY A 24 -0.52 -4.14 7.91
N MET A 25 0.78 -3.94 7.92
CA MET A 25 1.51 -3.25 8.99
C MET A 25 1.89 -1.84 8.53
N LEU A 26 1.58 -0.83 9.36
CA LEU A 26 2.03 0.55 9.11
C LEU A 26 3.52 0.69 9.44
N ILE A 27 4.26 1.32 8.53
CA ILE A 27 5.68 1.61 8.69
C ILE A 27 5.87 3.11 8.48
N SER A 28 6.40 3.79 9.48
CA SER A 28 6.87 5.17 9.31
C SER A 28 8.35 5.18 8.97
N ARG A 29 8.72 6.01 7.99
CA ARG A 29 10.11 6.27 7.63
C ARG A 29 10.36 7.77 7.62
N LYS A 30 11.42 8.18 8.31
CA LYS A 30 11.91 9.55 8.33
C LYS A 30 13.19 9.65 7.51
N TRP A 31 13.32 10.69 6.71
CA TRP A 31 14.54 10.98 5.97
C TRP A 31 14.70 12.49 5.81
N THR A 32 15.92 12.92 5.51
CA THR A 32 16.21 14.30 5.17
C THR A 32 16.20 14.43 3.65
N ASP A 33 15.38 15.34 3.10
CA ASP A 33 15.36 15.59 1.67
C ASP A 33 16.60 16.38 1.21
N LYS A 34 16.78 16.53 -0.11
CA LYS A 34 17.94 17.22 -0.69
C LYS A 34 18.08 18.69 -0.27
N GLN A 35 17.04 19.27 0.34
CA GLN A 35 17.01 20.66 0.81
C GLN A 35 17.20 20.75 2.33
N GLY A 36 17.62 19.66 2.98
CA GLY A 36 17.89 19.61 4.42
C GLY A 36 16.62 19.53 5.28
N ARG A 37 15.44 19.31 4.69
CA ARG A 37 14.18 19.25 5.44
C ARG A 37 13.90 17.82 5.89
N ASN A 38 13.53 17.65 7.16
CA ASN A 38 13.05 16.38 7.67
C ASN A 38 11.67 16.08 7.08
N ARG A 39 11.56 14.93 6.45
CA ARG A 39 10.33 14.40 5.87
C ARG A 39 9.98 13.09 6.56
N GLU A 40 8.69 12.80 6.58
CA GLU A 40 8.14 11.55 7.07
C GLU A 40 7.16 11.01 6.03
N ARG A 41 7.17 9.69 5.84
CA ARG A 41 6.21 8.95 5.02
C ARG A 41 5.71 7.78 5.84
N VAL A 42 4.41 7.61 5.82
CA VAL A 42 3.75 6.42 6.34
C VAL A 42 3.44 5.53 5.14
N GLU A 43 3.87 4.27 5.21
CA GLU A 43 3.62 3.24 4.21
C GLU A 43 2.84 2.10 4.86
N LEU A 44 1.92 1.48 4.10
CA LEU A 44 1.27 0.24 4.51
C LEU A 44 2.00 -0.92 3.85
N LYS A 45 2.68 -1.75 4.66
CA LYS A 45 3.21 -3.02 4.19
C LYS A 45 2.09 -4.04 4.13
N LEU A 46 1.57 -4.27 2.93
CA LEU A 46 0.44 -5.15 2.68
C LEU A 46 0.77 -6.61 3.05
N THR A 47 -0.18 -7.23 3.75
CA THR A 47 -0.29 -8.68 3.91
C THR A 47 -1.39 -9.25 3.03
N ASP A 48 -2.48 -8.49 2.82
CA ASP A 48 -3.62 -8.90 2.00
C ASP A 48 -4.36 -7.67 1.41
N ILE A 49 -5.03 -7.84 0.27
CA ILE A 49 -5.81 -6.79 -0.39
C ILE A 49 -6.83 -7.41 -1.37
N GLY A 50 -8.03 -6.81 -1.43
CA GLY A 50 -9.07 -7.22 -2.37
C GLY A 50 -10.15 -6.15 -2.60
N PRO A 51 -11.07 -6.38 -3.56
CA PRO A 51 -12.16 -5.45 -3.85
C PRO A 51 -13.14 -5.34 -2.66
N CYS A 52 -13.67 -4.15 -2.43
CA CYS A 52 -14.77 -3.96 -1.50
C CYS A 52 -16.07 -4.50 -2.10
N LEU A 53 -16.80 -5.32 -1.33
CA LEU A 53 -18.14 -5.80 -1.69
C LEU A 53 -19.27 -4.94 -1.11
N SER A 54 -18.91 -3.83 -0.46
CA SER A 54 -19.87 -2.88 0.10
C SER A 54 -20.12 -1.75 -0.91
N ASP A 55 -21.29 -1.81 -1.55
CA ASP A 55 -21.90 -0.63 -2.16
C ASP A 55 -22.32 0.32 -1.03
N ASP A 56 -21.95 1.61 -1.13
CA ASP A 56 -22.43 2.64 -0.19
C ASP A 56 -23.95 2.87 -0.34
#